data_AF-A0A8I0K0M0-F1
#
_entry.id   AF-A0A8I0K0M0-F1
#
_cell.length_a   1.000
_cell.length_b   1.000
_cell.length_c   1.000
_cell.angle_alpha   90.00
_cell.angle_beta   90.00
_cell.angle_gamma   90.00
#
_symmetry.space_group_name_H-M   'P 1'
#
loop_
_entity.id
_entity.type
_entity.pdbx_description
1 polymer ?
#
loop_
_entity_poly.entity_id
_entity_poly.type
_entity_poly.pdbx_seq_one_letter_code
_entity_poly.pdbx_strand_id
1 'polypeptide(L)'
;MNDVRYEWRAHRWSRWGPAHLVRRRDSIEVQLGDVVVGIDLTDRRPAAERQADPYRSVFADGVPVTWNGEQVATVTTSSGSRTGLARRQQLAVTGDDRFVLPGLAFTHRGLPFLLTLRSGAGNLVASRRWASPLNMAVTEWSIVREHDLVPPKVAREARPEHIALWLAVKEALAV
;
A
#
# COMPACT_ATOMS: atom_id res chain seq x y z
N MET A 1 -20.87 12.62 1.37
CA MET A 1 -20.71 11.82 0.14
C MET A 1 -19.23 11.74 -0.12
N ASN A 2 -18.63 10.56 0.07
CA ASN A 2 -17.20 10.35 -0.18
C ASN A 2 -17.01 10.08 -1.67
N ASP A 3 -16.76 11.14 -2.43
CA ASP A 3 -16.56 11.05 -3.88
C ASP A 3 -15.39 10.11 -4.19
N VAL A 4 -15.66 9.11 -5.01
CA VAL A 4 -14.65 8.20 -5.55
C VAL A 4 -13.74 9.03 -6.45
N ARG A 5 -12.44 9.10 -6.11
CA ARG A 5 -11.45 9.80 -6.93
C ARG A 5 -11.16 9.02 -8.21
N TYR A 6 -10.98 7.71 -8.07
CA TYR A 6 -10.84 6.78 -9.19
C TYR A 6 -11.10 5.34 -8.73
N GLU A 7 -11.51 4.51 -9.69
CA GLU A 7 -11.77 3.09 -9.56
C GLU A 7 -11.17 2.38 -10.77
N TRP A 8 -10.46 1.27 -10.54
CA TRP A 8 -9.86 0.51 -11.63
C TRP A 8 -9.60 -0.95 -11.25
N ARG A 9 -9.37 -1.75 -12.29
CA ARG A 9 -9.05 -3.17 -12.16
C ARG A 9 -7.61 -3.41 -12.62
N ALA A 10 -6.82 -4.01 -11.75
CA ALA A 10 -5.40 -4.28 -11.92
C ALA A 10 -5.12 -5.76 -12.12
N HIS A 11 -4.04 -6.06 -12.82
CA HIS A 11 -3.36 -7.34 -12.88
C HIS A 11 -4.28 -8.52 -13.24
N ARG A 12 -5.17 -8.30 -14.21
CA ARG A 12 -6.19 -9.27 -14.67
C ARG A 12 -5.64 -10.66 -14.96
N TRP A 13 -4.43 -10.73 -15.51
CA TRP A 13 -3.77 -11.97 -15.95
C TRP A 13 -2.84 -12.59 -14.90
N SER A 14 -2.81 -12.04 -13.69
CA SER A 14 -2.00 -12.58 -12.62
C SER A 14 -2.60 -13.89 -12.07
N ARG A 15 -1.75 -14.76 -11.53
CA ARG A 15 -2.19 -16.06 -10.96
C ARG A 15 -3.07 -15.93 -9.72
N TRP A 16 -3.00 -14.79 -9.03
CA TRP A 16 -3.80 -14.49 -7.85
C TRP A 16 -5.06 -13.71 -8.21
N GLY A 17 -5.34 -13.53 -9.50
CA GLY A 17 -6.56 -12.92 -9.99
C GLY A 17 -6.45 -11.41 -10.17
N PRO A 18 -7.52 -10.79 -10.69
CA PRO A 18 -7.61 -9.34 -10.76
C PRO A 18 -7.69 -8.75 -9.35
N ALA A 19 -7.04 -7.62 -9.13
CA ALA A 19 -7.34 -6.75 -8.01
C ALA A 19 -8.28 -5.63 -8.48
N HIS A 20 -9.29 -5.34 -7.69
CA HIS A 20 -10.16 -4.19 -7.90
C HIS A 20 -9.83 -3.13 -6.86
N LEU A 21 -9.53 -1.90 -7.30
CA LEU A 21 -9.03 -0.84 -6.43
C LEU A 21 -9.93 0.38 -6.51
N VAL A 22 -10.37 0.84 -5.34
CA VAL A 22 -11.18 2.05 -5.18
C VAL A 22 -10.43 3.04 -4.31
N ARG A 23 -10.06 4.20 -4.90
CA ARG A 23 -9.45 5.31 -4.16
C ARG A 23 -10.52 6.38 -3.89
N ARG A 24 -10.75 6.67 -2.61
CA ARG A 24 -11.49 7.85 -2.16
C ARG A 24 -10.52 8.93 -1.68
N ARG A 25 -11.01 10.04 -1.14
CA ARG A 25 -10.13 11.11 -0.62
C ARG A 25 -9.29 10.62 0.56
N ASP A 26 -9.93 9.91 1.47
CA ASP A 26 -9.49 9.55 2.81
C ASP A 26 -9.38 8.03 3.00
N SER A 27 -9.71 7.22 1.99
CA SER A 27 -9.53 5.77 2.06
C SER A 27 -9.10 5.16 0.74
N ILE A 28 -8.54 3.94 0.84
CA ILE A 28 -8.26 3.05 -0.28
C ILE A 28 -8.84 1.69 0.07
N GLU A 29 -9.57 1.08 -0.85
CA GLU A 29 -10.04 -0.29 -0.75
C GLU A 29 -9.49 -1.11 -1.92
N VAL A 30 -9.03 -2.31 -1.61
CA VAL A 30 -8.55 -3.29 -2.59
C VAL A 30 -9.28 -4.60 -2.37
N GLN A 31 -9.98 -5.06 -3.40
CA GLN A 31 -10.62 -6.35 -3.44
C GLN A 31 -9.83 -7.32 -4.31
N LEU A 32 -9.66 -8.56 -3.83
CA LEU A 32 -8.99 -9.64 -4.54
C LEU A 32 -9.76 -10.94 -4.27
N GLY A 33 -10.55 -11.38 -5.25
CA GLY A 33 -11.56 -12.42 -5.04
C GLY A 33 -12.60 -11.99 -4.00
N ASP A 34 -12.79 -12.80 -2.97
CA ASP A 34 -13.73 -12.56 -1.86
C ASP A 34 -13.11 -11.74 -0.71
N VAL A 35 -11.83 -11.37 -0.82
CA VAL A 35 -11.11 -10.61 0.20
C VAL A 35 -11.13 -9.13 -0.14
N VAL A 36 -11.53 -8.31 0.83
CA VAL A 36 -11.46 -6.85 0.76
C VAL A 36 -10.55 -6.34 1.86
N VAL A 37 -9.54 -5.56 1.49
CA VAL A 37 -8.67 -4.85 2.43
C VAL A 37 -8.82 -3.36 2.22
N GLY A 38 -9.14 -2.63 3.29
CA GLY A 38 -9.23 -1.18 3.30
C GLY A 38 -8.12 -0.55 4.14
N ILE A 39 -7.71 0.65 3.78
CA ILE A 39 -6.90 1.51 4.66
C ILE A 39 -7.53 2.89 4.78
N ASP A 40 -7.51 3.42 6.00
CA ASP A 40 -8.06 4.73 6.34
C ASP A 40 -6.92 5.76 6.49
N LEU A 41 -6.86 6.67 5.54
CA LEU A 41 -5.88 7.74 5.41
C LEU A 41 -6.37 9.08 5.98
N THR A 42 -7.46 9.07 6.75
CA THR A 42 -7.97 10.28 7.41
C THR A 42 -6.91 10.81 8.38
N ASP A 43 -6.42 12.02 8.11
CA ASP A 43 -5.58 12.75 9.04
C ASP A 43 -6.42 13.27 10.21
N ARG A 44 -6.33 12.56 11.34
CA ARG A 44 -7.08 12.82 12.57
C ARG A 44 -6.42 13.88 13.45
N ARG A 45 -5.29 14.47 13.03
CA ARG A 45 -4.60 15.49 13.83
C ARG A 45 -5.42 16.78 13.96
N PRO A 46 -5.29 17.49 15.10
CA PRO A 46 -5.85 18.84 15.26
C PRO A 46 -5.42 19.77 14.12
N ALA A 47 -6.26 20.75 13.76
CA ALA A 47 -5.98 21.67 12.66
C ALA A 47 -4.67 22.46 12.86
N ALA A 48 -4.35 22.84 14.10
CA ALA A 48 -3.11 23.53 14.44
C ALA A 48 -1.86 22.68 14.14
N GLU A 49 -1.89 21.39 14.49
CA GLU A 49 -0.79 20.46 14.19
C GLU A 49 -0.63 20.21 12.69
N ARG A 50 -1.75 20.13 11.96
CA ARG A 50 -1.73 19.98 10.50
C ARG A 50 -1.16 21.21 9.79
N GLN A 51 -1.40 22.41 10.33
CA GLN A 51 -0.82 23.64 9.80
C GLN A 51 0.67 23.76 10.11
N ALA A 52 1.09 23.30 11.30
CA ALA A 52 2.50 23.33 11.69
C ALA A 52 3.37 22.34 10.89
N ASP A 53 2.85 21.15 10.56
CA ASP A 53 3.53 20.16 9.73
C ASP A 53 2.58 19.51 8.70
N PRO A 54 2.39 20.18 7.55
CA PRO A 54 1.47 19.71 6.50
C PRO A 54 2.02 18.53 5.69
N TYR A 55 3.32 18.23 5.79
CA TYR A 55 3.99 17.17 5.02
C TYR A 55 4.23 15.90 5.83
N ARG A 56 3.88 15.89 7.13
CA ARG A 56 3.92 14.69 7.94
C ARG A 56 3.03 13.61 7.34
N SER A 57 3.62 12.44 7.13
CA SER A 57 2.88 11.27 6.64
C SER A 57 1.87 10.80 7.67
N VAL A 58 0.64 10.47 7.23
CA VAL A 58 -0.40 9.86 8.09
C VAL A 58 0.05 8.53 8.71
N PHE A 59 0.99 7.83 8.07
CA PHE A 59 1.60 6.62 8.65
C PHE A 59 2.42 6.92 9.91
N ALA A 60 2.81 8.17 10.18
CA ALA A 60 3.48 8.52 11.42
C ALA A 60 2.52 8.47 12.63
N ASP A 61 1.22 8.62 12.40
CA ASP A 61 0.18 8.59 13.44
C ASP A 61 -0.58 7.25 13.47
N GLY A 62 -0.42 6.43 12.43
CA GLY A 62 -1.03 5.13 12.30
C GLY A 62 -2.22 5.13 11.35
N VAL A 63 -2.19 4.21 10.40
CA VAL A 63 -3.22 4.02 9.39
C VAL A 63 -3.98 2.74 9.72
N PRO A 64 -5.26 2.82 10.12
CA PRO A 64 -6.10 1.65 10.34
C PRO A 64 -6.25 0.83 9.06
N VAL A 65 -6.24 -0.49 9.22
CA VAL A 65 -6.46 -1.48 8.17
C VAL A 65 -7.72 -2.25 8.48
N THR A 66 -8.63 -2.31 7.52
CA THR A 66 -9.81 -3.16 7.57
C THR A 66 -9.65 -4.39 6.71
N TRP A 67 -10.20 -5.51 7.16
CA TRP A 67 -10.31 -6.77 6.42
C TRP A 67 -11.77 -7.19 6.44
N ASN A 68 -12.39 -7.27 5.26
CA ASN A 68 -13.81 -7.58 5.09
C ASN A 68 -14.74 -6.72 5.96
N GLY A 69 -14.39 -5.44 6.14
CA GLY A 69 -15.15 -4.47 6.93
C GLY A 69 -14.79 -4.40 8.42
N GLU A 70 -14.00 -5.33 8.95
CA GLU A 70 -13.54 -5.32 10.35
C GLU A 70 -12.16 -4.67 10.45
N GLN A 71 -11.93 -3.79 11.42
CA GLN A 71 -10.58 -3.26 11.66
C GLN A 71 -9.71 -4.33 12.32
N VAL A 72 -8.66 -4.77 11.63
CA VAL A 72 -7.81 -5.89 12.07
C VAL A 72 -6.35 -5.50 12.28
N ALA A 73 -5.88 -4.39 11.71
CA ALA A 73 -4.49 -3.97 11.88
C ALA A 73 -4.33 -2.46 11.81
N THR A 74 -3.11 -2.00 12.11
CA THR A 74 -2.66 -0.62 11.97
C THR A 74 -1.26 -0.62 11.36
N VAL A 75 -1.04 0.22 10.36
CA VAL A 75 0.27 0.45 9.73
C VAL A 75 0.87 1.75 10.27
N THR A 76 2.06 1.66 10.88
CA THR A 76 2.76 2.81 11.47
C THR A 76 4.18 2.92 10.94
N THR A 77 4.72 4.13 10.82
CA THR A 77 6.14 4.33 10.51
C THR A 77 6.98 3.86 11.71
N SER A 78 7.96 2.99 11.46
CA SER A 78 8.85 2.49 12.52
C SER A 78 9.70 3.62 13.10
N SER A 79 9.89 3.61 14.43
CA SER A 79 10.78 4.53 15.15
C SER A 79 12.20 4.46 14.59
N GLY A 80 12.82 5.60 14.30
CA GLY A 80 14.18 5.67 13.75
C GLY A 80 14.26 5.52 12.23
N SER A 81 13.13 5.37 11.54
CA SER A 81 13.09 5.41 10.09
C SER A 81 13.49 6.80 9.57
N ARG A 82 14.53 6.85 8.73
CA ARG A 82 15.03 8.11 8.15
C ARG A 82 14.09 8.60 7.05
N THR A 83 13.72 9.87 7.09
CA THR A 83 12.92 10.54 6.05
C THR A 83 13.80 10.94 4.86
N GLY A 84 13.24 10.87 3.64
CA GLY A 84 13.89 11.28 2.38
C GLY A 84 13.63 10.34 1.21
N LEU A 85 13.49 10.90 0.00
CA LEU A 85 13.08 10.17 -1.22
C LEU A 85 13.98 8.98 -1.60
N ALA A 86 15.29 9.11 -1.36
CA ALA A 86 16.26 8.04 -1.62
C ALA A 86 16.48 7.10 -0.43
N ARG A 87 15.89 7.39 0.73
CA ARG A 87 16.10 6.63 1.96
C ARG A 87 15.04 5.54 2.11
N ARG A 88 15.47 4.44 2.74
CA ARG A 88 14.60 3.31 3.02
C ARG A 88 13.76 3.64 4.26
N GLN A 89 12.46 3.67 4.10
CA GLN A 89 11.50 3.78 5.19
C GLN A 89 10.98 2.39 5.58
N GLN A 90 10.73 2.18 6.86
CA GLN A 90 10.06 0.99 7.37
C GLN A 90 8.70 1.36 7.94
N LEU A 91 7.68 0.57 7.62
CA LEU A 91 6.37 0.64 8.26
C LEU A 91 6.10 -0.67 8.98
N ALA A 92 5.82 -0.62 10.27
CA ALA A 92 5.37 -1.78 11.04
C ALA A 92 3.89 -2.02 10.80
N VAL A 93 3.47 -3.28 10.80
CA VAL A 93 2.05 -3.66 10.81
C VAL A 93 1.79 -4.39 12.13
N THR A 94 0.82 -3.90 12.90
CA THR A 94 0.44 -4.46 14.21
C THR A 94 -1.07 -4.67 14.24
N GLY A 95 -1.55 -5.71 14.90
CA GLY A 95 -2.97 -6.05 14.87
C GLY A 95 -3.26 -7.50 15.23
N ASP A 96 -4.42 -7.97 14.79
CA ASP A 96 -4.93 -9.33 14.98
C ASP A 96 -4.07 -10.37 14.25
N ASP A 97 -3.68 -11.43 14.97
CA ASP A 97 -2.87 -12.54 14.47
C ASP A 97 -3.50 -13.31 13.29
N ARG A 98 -4.84 -13.24 13.12
CA ARG A 98 -5.52 -13.81 11.94
C ARG A 98 -5.04 -13.15 10.64
N PHE A 99 -4.72 -11.85 10.71
CA PHE A 99 -4.32 -11.03 9.57
C PHE A 99 -2.82 -10.74 9.57
N VAL A 100 -2.27 -10.38 10.73
CA VAL A 100 -0.88 -9.92 10.90
C VAL A 100 0.02 -11.10 11.24
N LEU A 101 0.83 -11.54 10.28
CA LEU A 101 1.85 -12.54 10.54
C LEU A 101 2.95 -12.00 11.47
N PRO A 102 3.64 -12.85 12.25
CA PRO A 102 4.77 -12.41 13.06
C PRO A 102 5.83 -11.65 12.25
N GLY A 103 6.19 -10.45 12.71
CA GLY A 103 7.15 -9.58 12.04
C GLY A 103 6.69 -9.00 10.70
N LEU A 104 5.36 -8.88 10.48
CA LEU A 104 4.81 -8.27 9.27
C LEU A 104 5.20 -6.78 9.19
N ALA A 105 5.90 -6.41 8.12
CA ALA A 105 6.37 -5.04 7.94
C ALA A 105 6.56 -4.68 6.46
N PHE A 106 6.38 -3.40 6.17
CA PHE A 106 6.75 -2.82 4.90
C PHE A 106 8.16 -2.25 4.91
N THR A 107 8.81 -2.37 3.77
CA THR A 107 9.97 -1.57 3.39
C THR A 107 9.60 -0.76 2.17
N HIS A 108 9.81 0.55 2.24
CA HIS A 108 9.57 1.49 1.16
C HIS A 108 10.84 2.27 0.81
N ARG A 109 11.01 2.63 -0.46
CA ARG A 109 11.95 3.65 -0.97
C ARG A 109 11.23 4.42 -2.07
N GLY A 110 11.31 5.75 -2.06
CA GLY A 110 10.62 6.60 -3.03
C GLY A 110 11.26 6.64 -4.42
N LEU A 111 12.60 6.66 -4.50
CA LEU A 111 13.31 6.80 -5.78
C LEU A 111 14.49 5.82 -5.94
N PRO A 112 14.38 4.80 -6.83
CA PRO A 112 13.17 4.38 -7.54
C PRO A 112 12.11 3.84 -6.57
N PHE A 113 10.83 3.89 -6.96
CA PHE A 113 9.75 3.43 -6.09
C PHE A 113 9.84 1.91 -5.89
N LEU A 114 10.08 1.49 -4.66
CA LEU A 114 10.17 0.08 -4.27
C LEU A 114 9.41 -0.13 -2.96
N LEU A 115 8.43 -1.04 -2.99
CA LEU A 115 7.66 -1.45 -1.83
C LEU A 115 7.78 -2.97 -1.66
N THR A 116 8.09 -3.41 -0.45
CA THR A 116 8.15 -4.82 -0.09
C THR A 116 7.39 -5.04 1.21
N LEU A 117 6.42 -5.96 1.20
CA LEU A 117 5.79 -6.54 2.38
C LEU A 117 6.56 -7.81 2.78
N ARG A 118 6.98 -7.88 4.04
CA ARG A 118 7.78 -8.97 4.61
C ARG A 118 7.10 -9.55 5.83
N SER A 119 7.32 -10.83 6.08
CA SER A 119 7.00 -11.47 7.37
C SER A 119 8.21 -12.29 7.80
N GLY A 120 8.67 -12.08 9.03
CA GLY A 120 9.90 -12.66 9.54
C GLY A 120 11.11 -12.42 8.62
N ALA A 121 11.77 -13.49 8.19
CA ALA A 121 12.90 -13.41 7.25
C ALA A 121 12.46 -13.28 5.78
N GLY A 122 11.22 -13.64 5.43
CA GLY A 122 10.73 -13.76 4.05
C GLY A 122 10.14 -12.47 3.47
N ASN A 123 9.98 -12.43 2.14
CA ASN A 123 9.23 -11.40 1.43
C ASN A 123 7.93 -12.02 0.92
N LEU A 124 6.78 -11.46 1.29
CA LEU A 124 5.47 -11.92 0.81
C LEU A 124 5.14 -11.31 -0.55
N VAL A 125 5.27 -9.98 -0.66
CA VAL A 125 4.94 -9.22 -1.87
C VAL A 125 5.99 -8.15 -2.09
N ALA A 126 6.53 -8.02 -3.30
CA ALA A 126 7.60 -7.08 -3.59
C ALA A 126 7.49 -6.43 -4.98
N SER A 127 7.77 -5.13 -5.06
CA SER A 127 7.99 -4.43 -6.33
C SER A 127 9.11 -5.10 -7.14
N ARG A 128 8.98 -5.12 -8.47
CA ARG A 128 10.08 -5.50 -9.35
C ARG A 128 10.96 -4.28 -9.61
N ARG A 129 12.29 -4.41 -9.47
CA ARG A 129 13.23 -3.27 -9.58
C ARG A 129 13.16 -2.52 -10.91
N TRP A 130 12.86 -3.23 -11.99
CA TRP A 130 12.69 -2.69 -13.35
C TRP A 130 11.25 -2.28 -13.68
N ALA A 131 10.28 -2.54 -12.79
CA ALA A 131 8.92 -2.04 -12.96
C ALA A 131 8.86 -0.51 -12.82
N SER A 132 9.67 0.08 -11.94
CA SER A 132 9.65 1.54 -11.72
C SER A 132 9.98 2.34 -13.00
N PRO A 133 11.08 2.09 -13.73
CA PRO A 133 11.36 2.80 -14.98
C PRO A 133 10.38 2.48 -16.11
N LEU A 134 9.88 1.24 -16.22
CA LEU A 134 8.85 0.89 -17.21
C LEU A 134 7.51 1.56 -16.92
N ASN A 135 7.08 1.61 -15.66
CA ASN A 135 5.84 2.28 -15.27
C ASN A 135 5.96 3.80 -15.46
N MET A 136 7.10 4.41 -15.15
CA MET A 136 7.35 5.83 -15.46
C MET A 136 7.27 6.10 -16.97
N ALA A 137 7.94 5.28 -17.78
CA ALA A 137 7.90 5.39 -19.23
C ALA A 137 6.49 5.19 -19.79
N VAL A 138 5.68 4.27 -19.27
CA VAL A 138 4.30 4.12 -19.77
C VAL A 138 3.42 5.27 -19.29
N THR A 139 3.59 5.77 -18.07
CA THR A 139 2.77 6.88 -17.55
C THR A 139 3.01 8.17 -18.36
N GLU A 140 4.22 8.37 -18.87
CA GLU A 140 4.58 9.53 -19.68
C GLU A 140 4.19 9.38 -21.17
N TRP A 141 4.13 8.15 -21.71
CA TRP A 141 4.00 7.92 -23.16
C TRP A 141 2.73 7.16 -23.60
N SER A 142 1.88 6.70 -22.68
CA SER A 142 0.64 5.98 -22.99
C SER A 142 -0.61 6.78 -22.64
N ILE A 143 -1.51 6.94 -23.61
CA ILE A 143 -2.88 7.49 -23.43
C ILE A 143 -3.72 6.56 -22.54
N VAL A 144 -3.34 5.28 -22.47
CA VAL A 144 -3.95 4.28 -21.62
C VAL A 144 -3.23 4.32 -20.26
N ARG A 145 -3.87 4.86 -19.22
CA ARG A 145 -3.41 4.79 -17.82
C ARG A 145 -3.57 3.38 -17.24
N GLU A 146 -3.14 2.37 -17.99
CA GLU A 146 -3.16 0.99 -17.54
C GLU A 146 -1.97 0.79 -16.58
N HIS A 147 -2.26 0.91 -15.29
CA HIS A 147 -1.37 0.56 -14.17
C HIS A 147 -1.15 -0.98 -14.07
N ASP A 148 -1.35 -1.69 -15.19
CA ASP A 148 -1.45 -3.15 -15.35
C ASP A 148 -0.10 -3.84 -15.62
N LEU A 149 0.95 -3.07 -15.93
CA LEU A 149 2.06 -3.58 -16.72
C LEU A 149 2.96 -4.60 -16.03
N VAL A 150 3.28 -4.40 -14.76
CA VAL A 150 4.20 -5.29 -14.06
C VAL A 150 3.64 -5.69 -12.72
N PRO A 151 3.07 -6.91 -12.60
CA PRO A 151 2.60 -7.41 -11.32
C PRO A 151 3.78 -7.57 -10.34
N PRO A 152 3.56 -7.34 -9.04
CA PRO A 152 4.57 -7.58 -8.03
C PRO A 152 5.03 -9.04 -8.04
N LYS A 153 6.19 -9.30 -7.45
CA LYS A 153 6.57 -10.66 -7.06
C LYS A 153 5.72 -11.03 -5.84
N VAL A 154 5.03 -12.15 -5.93
CA VAL A 154 4.20 -12.70 -4.86
C VAL A 154 4.77 -14.06 -4.50
N ALA A 155 5.10 -14.25 -3.23
CA ALA A 155 5.58 -15.52 -2.71
C ALA A 155 4.43 -16.52 -2.60
N ARG A 156 4.75 -17.82 -2.54
CA ARG A 156 3.73 -18.88 -2.54
C ARG A 156 2.88 -18.85 -1.26
N GLU A 157 3.48 -18.44 -0.16
CA GLU A 157 2.88 -18.28 1.16
C GLU A 157 2.09 -16.98 1.32
N ALA A 158 2.10 -16.09 0.32
CA ALA A 158 1.33 -14.85 0.38
C ALA A 158 -0.17 -15.16 0.17
N ARG A 159 -0.98 -14.76 1.15
CA ARG A 159 -2.44 -14.82 1.10
C ARG A 159 -3.02 -13.64 0.32
N PRO A 160 -4.25 -13.75 -0.23
CA PRO A 160 -4.97 -12.66 -0.89
C PRO A 160 -4.92 -11.32 -0.16
N GLU A 161 -5.15 -11.33 1.16
CA GLU A 161 -5.16 -10.15 2.03
C GLU A 161 -3.79 -9.46 2.09
N HIS A 162 -2.67 -10.21 2.01
CA HIS A 162 -1.34 -9.62 1.98
C HIS A 162 -1.08 -8.88 0.66
N ILE A 163 -1.58 -9.42 -0.45
CA ILE A 163 -1.47 -8.81 -1.77
C ILE A 163 -2.34 -7.55 -1.83
N ALA A 164 -3.58 -7.64 -1.35
CA ALA A 164 -4.50 -6.51 -1.28
C ALA A 164 -3.96 -5.38 -0.39
N LEU A 165 -3.42 -5.71 0.80
CA LEU A 165 -2.76 -4.75 1.68
C LEU A 165 -1.55 -4.08 1.00
N TRP A 166 -0.72 -4.85 0.31
CA TRP A 166 0.44 -4.30 -0.40
C TRP A 166 0.02 -3.31 -1.50
N LEU A 167 -1.03 -3.63 -2.26
CA LEU A 167 -1.59 -2.73 -3.27
C LEU A 167 -2.15 -1.46 -2.63
N ALA A 168 -2.88 -1.57 -1.52
CA ALA A 168 -3.44 -0.43 -0.81
C ALA A 168 -2.33 0.53 -0.32
N VAL A 169 -1.29 0.00 0.32
CA VAL A 169 -0.16 0.80 0.83
C VAL A 169 0.66 1.38 -0.33
N LYS A 170 0.83 0.66 -1.44
CA LYS A 170 1.48 1.19 -2.64
C LYS A 170 0.77 2.45 -3.15
N GLU A 171 -0.55 2.38 -3.32
CA GLU A 171 -1.33 3.53 -3.79
C GLU A 171 -1.31 4.70 -2.79
N ALA A 172 -1.29 4.42 -1.49
CA ALA A 172 -1.16 5.47 -0.48
C ALA A 172 0.18 6.22 -0.53
N LEU A 173 1.26 5.53 -0.92
CA LEU A 173 2.62 6.08 -0.96
C LEU A 173 3.02 6.67 -2.32
N ALA A 174 2.22 6.45 -3.37
CA ALA A 174 2.49 6.94 -4.72
C ALA A 174 2.06 8.40 -4.97
N VAL A 175 1.59 9.11 -3.94
CA VAL A 175 1.12 10.52 -3.98
C VAL A 175 2.25 11.50 -3.71
#